data_AF-A0A223I228-F1
#
_entry.id   AF-A0A223I228-F1
#
_cell.length_a   1.000
_cell.length_b   1.000
_cell.length_c   1.000
_cell.angle_alpha   90.00
_cell.angle_beta   90.00
_cell.angle_gamma   90.00
#
_symmetry.space_group_name_H-M   'P 1'
#
loop_
_entity.id
_entity.type
_entity.pdbx_description
1 polymer ?
#
loop_
_entity_poly.entity_id
_entity_poly.type
_entity_poly.pdbx_seq_one_letter_code
_entity_poly.pdbx_strand_id
1 'polypeptide(L)'
;MATIIIFYFVTMKKLKNKKNNDKADNNVGKKKIYKESYIISIVSVIFFAVDTFLMYVLKIRGNAATALIGGSAVIILLASSIVQKDFLNKVREYLKSGFLSGIRTFAPIILISAFFFLGELTTAKQVIGPEAKGYLMDIGLYLSKHIPLNKYTVALMQVLVGVLTGLSGSGFSGLPLVGALSKTFAHTLNINSSLLASLGEITCIWVGGGTIIPWSVVPVTAIIKVDPDSIVKRNLFPVIIGLICGYIATVLLL
;
A
#
# COMPACT_ATOMS: atom_id res chain seq x y z
N MET A 1 -8.78 -11.30 -13.45
CA MET A 1 -8.44 -12.69 -13.07
C MET A 1 -7.59 -13.40 -14.15
N ALA A 2 -7.92 -13.29 -15.45
CA ALA A 2 -7.13 -13.86 -16.55
C ALA A 2 -5.69 -13.32 -16.67
N THR A 3 -5.46 -12.05 -16.34
CA THR A 3 -4.14 -11.41 -16.37
C THR A 3 -3.17 -11.98 -15.33
N ILE A 4 -3.66 -12.44 -14.18
CA ILE A 4 -2.83 -13.01 -13.10
C ILE A 4 -2.34 -14.42 -13.47
N ILE A 5 -3.19 -15.21 -14.13
CA ILE A 5 -2.90 -16.59 -14.54
C ILE A 5 -1.89 -16.62 -15.71
N ILE A 6 -2.06 -15.74 -16.70
CA ILE A 6 -1.13 -15.61 -17.83
C ILE A 6 0.23 -15.10 -17.34
N PHE A 7 0.24 -14.15 -16.40
CA PHE A 7 1.47 -13.62 -15.79
C PHE A 7 2.22 -14.67 -14.96
N TYR A 8 1.50 -15.53 -14.23
CA TYR A 8 2.09 -16.66 -13.50
C TYR A 8 2.81 -17.63 -14.45
N PHE A 9 2.16 -18.03 -15.55
CA PHE A 9 2.74 -18.97 -16.51
C PHE A 9 3.97 -18.43 -17.24
N VAL A 10 3.92 -17.16 -17.69
CA VAL A 10 5.07 -16.53 -18.39
C VAL A 10 6.25 -16.34 -17.44
N THR A 11 5.99 -16.04 -16.17
CA THR A 11 7.02 -15.86 -15.14
C THR A 11 7.69 -17.18 -14.79
N MET A 12 6.93 -18.26 -14.65
CA MET A 12 7.47 -19.61 -14.44
C MET A 12 8.33 -20.09 -15.61
N LYS A 13 7.96 -19.77 -16.86
CA LYS A 13 8.73 -20.14 -18.05
C LYS A 13 10.08 -19.41 -18.15
N LYS A 14 10.13 -18.12 -17.78
CA LYS A 14 11.39 -17.34 -17.77
C LYS A 14 12.32 -17.70 -16.61
N LEU A 15 11.78 -18.05 -15.44
CA LEU A 15 12.56 -18.53 -14.29
C LEU A 15 13.27 -19.85 -14.59
N LYS A 16 12.65 -20.73 -15.39
CA LYS A 16 13.24 -22.01 -15.81
C LYS A 16 14.45 -21.82 -16.74
N ASN A 17 14.42 -20.80 -17.61
CA ASN A 17 15.54 -20.49 -18.51
C ASN A 17 16.71 -19.79 -17.81
N LYS A 18 16.48 -18.94 -16.80
CA LYS A 18 17.57 -18.26 -16.07
C LYS A 18 18.34 -19.21 -15.13
N LYS A 19 17.66 -20.22 -14.57
CA LYS A 19 18.25 -21.25 -13.68
C LYS A 19 19.32 -22.12 -14.36
N ASN A 20 19.37 -22.15 -15.70
CA ASN A 20 20.42 -22.87 -16.44
C ASN A 20 21.72 -22.07 -16.56
N ASN A 21 21.67 -20.73 -16.47
CA ASN A 21 22.86 -19.87 -16.58
C ASN A 21 23.51 -19.54 -15.22
N ASP A 22 22.74 -19.52 -14.12
CA ASP A 22 23.22 -19.13 -12.78
C ASP A 22 23.89 -20.27 -11.99
N LYS A 23 24.18 -21.43 -12.60
CA LYS A 23 24.89 -22.53 -11.92
C LYS A 23 26.38 -22.23 -11.65
N ALA A 24 26.93 -21.16 -12.22
CA ALA A 24 28.37 -20.88 -12.18
C ALA A 24 28.85 -20.02 -10.98
N ASP A 25 27.98 -19.37 -10.21
CA ASP A 25 28.44 -18.32 -9.26
C ASP A 25 27.74 -18.36 -7.88
N ASN A 26 27.84 -19.48 -7.17
CA ASN A 26 27.19 -19.66 -5.85
C ASN A 26 28.17 -20.09 -4.75
N ASN A 27 29.05 -19.19 -4.31
CA ASN A 27 29.78 -19.33 -3.04
C ASN A 27 29.52 -18.13 -2.12
N VAL A 28 28.29 -18.01 -1.61
CA VAL A 28 27.98 -17.20 -0.41
C VAL A 28 27.26 -18.10 0.60
N GLY A 29 27.82 -18.17 1.81
CA GLY A 29 27.56 -19.18 2.84
C GLY A 29 26.08 -19.45 3.14
N LYS A 30 25.70 -20.73 3.05
CA LYS A 30 24.37 -21.25 3.42
C LYS A 30 24.17 -21.15 4.95
N LYS A 31 23.41 -20.16 5.43
CA LYS A 31 22.77 -20.24 6.76
C LYS A 31 21.83 -21.46 6.77
N LYS A 32 21.96 -22.36 7.75
CA LYS A 32 21.09 -23.52 7.90
C LYS A 32 19.65 -23.05 8.16
N ILE A 33 18.75 -23.33 7.23
CA ILE A 33 17.31 -23.09 7.39
C ILE A 33 16.73 -24.28 8.16
N TYR A 34 16.14 -24.00 9.32
CA TYR A 34 15.48 -25.00 10.17
C TYR A 34 14.10 -25.36 9.59
N LYS A 35 13.69 -26.64 9.66
CA LYS A 35 12.41 -27.13 9.07
C LYS A 35 11.19 -26.44 9.68
N GLU A 36 11.29 -26.09 10.95
CA GLU A 36 10.28 -25.44 11.77
C GLU A 36 9.95 -24.03 11.24
N SER A 37 10.97 -23.28 10.79
CA SER A 37 10.80 -21.96 10.19
C SER A 37 10.03 -22.00 8.86
N TYR A 38 10.15 -23.10 8.11
CA TYR A 38 9.44 -23.28 6.85
C TYR A 38 7.95 -23.53 7.10
N ILE A 39 7.63 -24.35 8.11
CA ILE A 39 6.25 -24.64 8.51
C ILE A 39 5.54 -23.34 8.95
N ILE A 40 6.17 -22.55 9.83
CA ILE A 40 5.59 -21.29 10.30
C ILE A 40 5.35 -20.30 9.16
N SER A 41 6.25 -20.25 8.17
CA SER A 41 6.09 -19.38 7.01
C SER A 41 4.88 -19.77 6.17
N ILE A 42 4.67 -21.07 5.92
CA ILE A 42 3.50 -21.57 5.19
C ILE A 42 2.22 -21.31 5.98
N VAL A 43 2.22 -21.60 7.28
CA VAL A 43 1.07 -21.36 8.16
C VAL A 43 0.70 -19.87 8.14
N SER A 44 1.66 -18.96 8.26
CA SER A 44 1.41 -17.52 8.20
C SER A 44 0.72 -17.10 6.90
N VAL A 45 1.19 -17.60 5.75
CA VAL A 45 0.59 -17.29 4.44
C VAL A 45 -0.84 -17.81 4.36
N ILE A 46 -1.09 -19.03 4.83
CA ILE A 46 -2.44 -19.61 4.87
C ILE A 46 -3.35 -18.78 5.80
N PHE A 47 -2.87 -18.39 6.96
CA PHE A 47 -3.63 -17.62 7.94
C PHE A 47 -4.07 -16.26 7.36
N PHE A 48 -3.17 -15.50 6.74
CA PHE A 48 -3.53 -14.23 6.10
C PHE A 48 -4.40 -14.40 4.85
N ALA A 49 -4.26 -15.53 4.13
CA ALA A 49 -5.17 -15.86 3.04
C ALA A 49 -6.59 -16.14 3.56
N VAL A 50 -6.71 -16.85 4.68
CA VAL A 50 -7.98 -17.07 5.38
C VAL A 50 -8.55 -15.75 5.87
N ASP A 51 -7.75 -14.86 6.48
CA ASP A 51 -8.21 -13.52 6.89
C ASP A 51 -8.80 -12.75 5.71
N THR A 52 -8.10 -12.74 4.58
CA THR A 52 -8.56 -12.06 3.36
C THR A 52 -9.87 -12.66 2.85
N PHE A 53 -9.99 -13.99 2.84
CA PHE A 53 -11.21 -14.69 2.45
C PHE A 53 -12.37 -14.36 3.41
N LEU A 54 -12.11 -14.36 4.72
CA LEU A 54 -13.09 -14.07 5.75
C LEU A 54 -13.56 -12.62 5.67
N MET A 55 -12.64 -11.68 5.45
CA MET A 55 -12.95 -10.27 5.21
C MET A 55 -13.85 -10.08 3.99
N TYR A 56 -13.63 -10.85 2.93
CA TYR A 56 -14.47 -10.80 1.74
C TYR A 56 -15.88 -11.37 1.98
N VAL A 57 -15.99 -12.58 2.54
CA VAL A 57 -17.28 -13.26 2.76
C VAL A 57 -18.13 -12.54 3.80
N LEU A 58 -17.51 -12.14 4.91
CA LEU A 58 -18.20 -11.46 6.02
C LEU A 58 -18.27 -9.93 5.83
N LYS A 59 -17.73 -9.41 4.71
CA LYS A 59 -17.65 -7.97 4.41
C LYS A 59 -17.05 -7.14 5.56
N ILE A 60 -16.07 -7.69 6.27
CA ILE A 60 -15.39 -7.02 7.38
C ILE A 60 -14.52 -5.90 6.80
N ARG A 61 -14.72 -4.66 7.27
CA ARG A 61 -14.04 -3.45 6.77
C ARG A 61 -13.60 -2.54 7.91
N GLY A 62 -12.68 -1.63 7.60
CA GLY A 62 -12.20 -0.61 8.54
C GLY A 62 -11.60 -1.22 9.80
N ASN A 63 -12.00 -0.71 10.97
CA ASN A 63 -11.41 -1.08 12.26
C ASN A 63 -11.49 -2.58 12.56
N ALA A 64 -12.57 -3.25 12.17
CA ALA A 64 -12.73 -4.68 12.38
C ALA A 64 -11.76 -5.51 11.51
N ALA A 65 -11.47 -5.06 10.29
CA ALA A 65 -10.49 -5.71 9.43
C ALA A 65 -9.06 -5.55 9.98
N THR A 66 -8.74 -4.34 10.45
CA THR A 66 -7.45 -4.06 11.11
C THR A 66 -7.27 -4.93 12.35
N ALA A 67 -8.32 -5.08 13.16
CA ALA A 67 -8.30 -5.93 14.35
C ALA A 67 -8.08 -7.40 14.00
N LEU A 68 -8.73 -7.91 12.95
CA LEU A 68 -8.57 -9.29 12.50
C LEU A 68 -7.13 -9.59 12.06
N ILE A 69 -6.61 -8.82 11.10
CA ILE A 69 -5.24 -8.99 10.57
C ILE A 69 -4.20 -8.80 11.70
N GLY A 70 -4.39 -7.78 12.54
CA GLY A 70 -3.49 -7.50 13.67
C GLY A 70 -3.50 -8.62 14.71
N GLY A 71 -4.68 -9.14 15.06
CA GLY A 71 -4.83 -10.28 15.96
C GLY A 71 -4.16 -11.54 15.41
N SER A 72 -4.41 -11.85 14.14
CA SER A 72 -3.75 -12.95 13.42
C SER A 72 -2.23 -12.81 13.42
N ALA A 73 -1.69 -11.61 13.20
CA ALA A 73 -0.25 -11.37 13.27
C ALA A 73 0.33 -11.62 14.67
N VAL A 74 -0.38 -11.24 15.73
CA VAL A 74 0.03 -11.53 17.12
C VAL A 74 0.01 -13.03 17.39
N ILE A 75 -1.02 -13.75 16.94
CA ILE A 75 -1.11 -15.22 17.09
C ILE A 75 0.07 -15.90 16.38
N ILE A 76 0.38 -15.49 15.15
CA ILE A 76 1.54 -15.99 14.39
C ILE A 76 2.85 -15.70 15.14
N LEU A 77 3.00 -14.49 15.68
CA LEU A 77 4.18 -14.11 16.46
C LEU A 77 4.35 -15.00 17.69
N LEU A 78 3.27 -15.26 18.43
CA LEU A 78 3.27 -16.16 19.58
C LEU A 78 3.64 -17.59 19.16
N ALA A 79 2.96 -18.13 18.14
CA ALA A 79 3.21 -19.47 17.61
C ALA A 79 4.67 -19.64 17.14
N SER A 80 5.24 -18.63 16.49
CA SER A 80 6.63 -18.64 16.01
C SER A 80 7.66 -18.56 17.15
N SER A 81 7.28 -17.95 18.28
CA SER A 81 8.18 -17.76 19.42
C SER A 81 8.20 -18.97 20.37
N ILE A 82 7.11 -19.74 20.45
CA ILE A 82 7.00 -20.95 21.32
C ILE A 82 8.08 -21.99 21.00
N VAL A 83 8.50 -22.09 19.74
CA VAL A 83 9.55 -23.02 19.30
C VAL A 83 10.95 -22.60 19.79
N GLN A 84 11.10 -21.37 20.27
CA GLN A 84 12.37 -20.82 20.72
C GLN A 84 12.54 -20.98 22.25
N LYS A 85 13.79 -21.20 22.69
CA LYS A 85 14.13 -21.10 24.12
C LYS A 85 13.87 -19.67 24.60
N ASP A 86 13.38 -19.53 25.84
CA ASP A 86 12.98 -18.25 26.44
C ASP A 86 11.91 -17.48 25.64
N PHE A 87 10.88 -18.20 25.16
CA PHE A 87 9.84 -17.66 24.29
C PHE A 87 9.20 -16.35 24.79
N LEU A 88 8.96 -16.20 26.09
CA LEU A 88 8.37 -14.98 26.66
C LEU A 88 9.26 -13.74 26.44
N ASN A 89 10.57 -13.89 26.60
CA ASN A 89 11.53 -12.82 26.35
C ASN A 89 11.60 -12.50 24.85
N LYS A 90 11.55 -13.53 23.99
CA LYS A 90 11.52 -13.36 22.54
C LYS A 90 10.27 -12.66 22.03
N VAL A 91 9.09 -13.02 22.55
CA VAL A 91 7.82 -12.32 22.25
C VAL A 91 7.94 -10.84 22.59
N ARG A 92 8.45 -10.50 23.79
CA ARG A 92 8.66 -9.09 24.19
C ARG A 92 9.64 -8.37 23.27
N GLU A 93 10.74 -9.02 22.90
CA GLU A 93 11.75 -8.47 21.99
C GLU A 93 11.17 -8.19 20.60
N TYR A 94 10.46 -9.16 20.01
CA TYR A 94 9.80 -9.03 18.71
C TYR A 94 8.68 -8.01 18.71
N LEU A 95 7.87 -7.96 19.76
CA LEU A 95 6.81 -6.95 19.89
C LEU A 95 7.40 -5.55 19.99
N LYS A 96 8.43 -5.34 20.84
CA LYS A 96 9.10 -4.04 21.01
C LYS A 96 9.79 -3.59 19.72
N SER A 97 10.55 -4.48 19.08
CA SER A 97 11.27 -4.17 17.84
C SER A 97 10.32 -3.90 16.68
N GLY A 98 9.26 -4.70 16.54
CA GLY A 98 8.21 -4.50 15.55
C GLY A 98 7.49 -3.17 15.75
N PHE A 99 7.13 -2.83 17.00
CA PHE A 99 6.51 -1.55 17.33
C PHE A 99 7.42 -0.36 17.00
N LEU A 100 8.68 -0.39 17.40
CA LEU A 100 9.66 0.66 17.08
C LEU A 100 9.88 0.80 15.57
N SER A 101 9.96 -0.32 14.85
CA SER A 101 10.05 -0.31 13.39
C SER A 101 8.81 0.33 12.75
N GLY A 102 7.61 -0.02 13.23
CA GLY A 102 6.35 0.55 12.77
C GLY A 102 6.29 2.07 12.98
N ILE A 103 6.56 2.53 14.21
CA ILE A 103 6.58 3.97 14.52
C ILE A 103 7.61 4.71 13.67
N ARG A 104 8.80 4.15 13.47
CA ARG A 104 9.84 4.76 12.63
C ARG A 104 9.38 4.93 11.17
N THR A 105 8.69 3.92 10.63
CA THR A 105 8.13 3.97 9.27
C THR A 105 6.96 4.96 9.16
N PHE A 106 6.08 5.02 10.16
CA PHE A 106 4.89 5.88 10.13
C PHE A 106 5.12 7.31 10.60
N ALA A 107 6.19 7.62 11.35
CA ALA A 107 6.42 8.96 11.90
C ALA A 107 6.38 10.09 10.83
N PRO A 108 7.03 9.97 9.67
CA PRO A 108 6.91 10.98 8.61
C PRO A 108 5.49 11.09 8.07
N ILE A 109 4.80 9.95 7.93
CA ILE A 109 3.42 9.89 7.42
C ILE A 109 2.47 10.60 8.39
N ILE A 110 2.62 10.40 9.70
CA ILE A 110 1.81 11.06 10.73
C ILE A 110 1.94 12.58 10.61
N LEU A 111 3.17 13.10 10.47
CA LEU A 111 3.42 14.53 10.34
C LEU A 111 2.75 15.11 9.09
N ILE A 112 2.95 14.46 7.94
CA ILE A 112 2.35 14.87 6.66
C ILE A 112 0.82 14.81 6.74
N SER A 113 0.26 13.75 7.31
CA SER A 113 -1.19 13.57 7.51
C SER A 113 -1.77 14.69 8.36
N ALA A 114 -1.09 15.04 9.46
CA ALA A 114 -1.55 16.07 10.38
C ALA A 114 -1.70 17.42 9.66
N PHE A 115 -0.71 17.84 8.86
CA PHE A 115 -0.81 19.08 8.09
C PHE A 115 -1.90 19.03 7.01
N PHE A 116 -2.09 17.90 6.34
CA PHE A 116 -3.17 17.77 5.35
C PHE A 116 -4.56 17.81 5.99
N PHE A 117 -4.74 17.14 7.12
CA PHE A 117 -5.98 17.20 7.88
C PHE A 117 -6.22 18.62 8.42
N LEU A 118 -5.18 19.31 8.89
CA LEU A 118 -5.28 20.72 9.28
C LEU A 118 -5.64 21.66 8.11
N GLY A 119 -5.39 21.25 6.86
CA GLY A 119 -5.81 21.97 5.67
C GLY A 119 -7.29 21.80 5.32
N GLU A 120 -7.96 20.78 5.86
CA GLU A 120 -9.39 20.53 5.67
C GLU A 120 -10.21 21.31 6.72
N LEU A 121 -11.27 22.01 6.28
CA LEU A 121 -11.95 23.01 7.10
C LEU A 121 -12.53 22.47 8.41
N THR A 122 -13.18 21.30 8.37
CA THR A 122 -13.83 20.74 9.57
C THR A 122 -12.80 20.32 10.62
N THR A 123 -11.72 19.68 10.20
CA THR A 123 -10.63 19.24 11.07
C THR A 123 -9.81 20.43 11.58
N ALA A 124 -9.54 21.42 10.72
CA ALA A 124 -8.89 22.68 11.10
C ALA A 124 -9.65 23.38 12.23
N LYS A 125 -10.99 23.47 12.12
CA LYS A 125 -11.83 24.09 13.14
C LYS A 125 -11.84 23.33 14.46
N GLN A 126 -11.77 22.00 14.41
CA GLN A 126 -11.69 21.17 15.60
C GLN A 126 -10.36 21.32 16.36
N VAL A 127 -9.25 21.51 15.63
CA VAL A 127 -7.90 21.53 16.22
C VAL A 127 -7.45 22.95 16.59
N ILE A 128 -7.63 23.93 15.70
CA ILE A 128 -7.17 25.32 15.88
C ILE A 128 -8.25 26.20 16.52
N GLY A 129 -9.53 25.90 16.26
CA GLY A 129 -10.67 26.67 16.75
C GLY A 129 -11.55 27.26 15.62
N PRO A 130 -12.62 27.98 15.96
CA PRO A 130 -13.67 28.38 15.00
C PRO A 130 -13.17 29.25 13.82
N GLU A 131 -12.14 30.05 14.06
CA GLU A 131 -11.52 30.99 13.11
C GLU A 131 -10.55 30.31 12.11
N ALA A 132 -10.39 28.98 12.20
CA ALA A 132 -9.47 28.24 11.35
C ALA A 132 -9.90 28.27 9.87
N LYS A 133 -8.92 28.42 8.99
CA LYS A 133 -9.11 28.43 7.53
C LYS A 133 -8.75 27.07 6.94
N GLY A 134 -9.62 26.57 6.06
CA GLY A 134 -9.41 25.33 5.34
C GLY A 134 -8.60 25.57 4.07
N TYR A 135 -7.29 25.83 4.20
CA TYR A 135 -6.44 26.19 3.06
C TYR A 135 -6.47 25.17 1.91
N LEU A 136 -6.63 23.87 2.22
CA LEU A 136 -6.72 22.84 1.18
C LEU A 136 -8.05 22.94 0.41
N MET A 137 -9.12 23.35 1.10
CA MET A 137 -10.42 23.63 0.47
C MET A 137 -10.35 24.90 -0.39
N ASP A 138 -9.69 25.95 0.09
CA ASP A 138 -9.48 27.19 -0.66
C ASP A 138 -8.65 26.96 -1.93
N ILE A 139 -7.59 26.15 -1.84
CA ILE A 139 -6.80 25.72 -3.00
C ILE A 139 -7.69 24.95 -3.98
N GLY A 140 -8.53 24.03 -3.50
CA GLY A 140 -9.49 23.30 -4.34
C GLY A 140 -10.48 24.23 -5.07
N LEU A 141 -11.02 25.23 -4.38
CA LEU A 141 -11.92 26.25 -4.96
C LEU A 141 -11.19 27.21 -5.91
N TYR A 142 -9.92 27.51 -5.66
CA TYR A 142 -9.11 28.33 -6.57
C TYR A 142 -8.81 27.55 -7.86
N LEU A 143 -8.39 26.29 -7.74
CA LEU A 143 -8.19 25.39 -8.88
C LEU A 143 -9.49 25.20 -9.66
N SER A 144 -10.66 25.20 -8.99
CA SER A 144 -11.94 25.05 -9.69
C SER A 144 -12.32 26.21 -10.59
N LYS A 145 -11.74 27.39 -10.36
CA LYS A 145 -11.96 28.57 -11.20
C LYS A 145 -11.07 28.57 -12.44
N HIS A 146 -9.93 27.87 -12.39
CA HIS A 146 -8.95 27.82 -13.47
C HIS A 146 -9.00 26.51 -14.26
N ILE A 147 -9.47 25.44 -13.65
CA ILE A 147 -9.64 24.12 -14.26
C ILE A 147 -11.11 23.73 -14.15
N PRO A 148 -11.78 23.35 -15.26
CA PRO A 148 -13.16 22.89 -15.21
C PRO A 148 -13.24 21.62 -14.35
N LEU A 149 -13.78 21.75 -13.14
CA LEU A 149 -14.04 20.61 -12.26
C LEU A 149 -15.25 19.85 -12.79
N ASN A 150 -14.97 18.73 -13.44
CA ASN A 150 -15.95 17.71 -13.73
C ASN A 150 -15.40 16.37 -13.22
N LYS A 151 -16.22 15.31 -13.30
CA LYS A 151 -15.83 13.97 -12.83
C LYS A 151 -14.56 13.42 -13.50
N TYR A 152 -14.28 13.79 -14.75
CA TYR A 152 -13.08 13.40 -15.48
C TYR A 152 -11.83 14.07 -14.89
N THR A 153 -11.87 15.39 -14.72
CA THR A 153 -10.77 16.19 -14.19
C THR A 153 -10.40 15.76 -12.77
N VAL A 154 -11.36 15.60 -11.87
CA VAL A 154 -11.06 15.26 -10.46
C VAL A 154 -10.54 13.83 -10.32
N ALA A 155 -11.05 12.88 -11.10
CA ALA A 155 -10.53 11.52 -11.14
C ALA A 155 -9.09 11.49 -11.68
N LEU A 156 -8.79 12.30 -12.70
CA LEU A 156 -7.43 12.40 -13.26
C LEU A 156 -6.48 13.04 -12.24
N MET A 157 -6.91 14.11 -11.58
CA MET A 157 -6.15 14.78 -10.53
C MET A 157 -5.82 13.82 -9.39
N GLN A 158 -6.75 12.95 -9.03
CA GLN A 158 -6.54 11.92 -8.03
C GLN A 158 -5.43 10.93 -8.42
N VAL A 159 -5.42 10.49 -9.68
CA VAL A 159 -4.34 9.63 -10.21
C VAL A 159 -3.01 10.39 -10.22
N LEU A 160 -2.98 11.63 -10.69
CA LEU A 160 -1.75 12.43 -10.75
C LEU A 160 -1.15 12.66 -9.35
N VAL A 161 -1.98 13.06 -8.39
CA VAL A 161 -1.54 13.25 -7.00
C VAL A 161 -1.05 11.93 -6.40
N GLY A 162 -1.76 10.82 -6.66
CA GLY A 162 -1.33 9.50 -6.21
C GLY A 162 0.01 9.06 -6.81
N VAL A 163 0.24 9.35 -8.09
CA VAL A 163 1.52 9.10 -8.77
C VAL A 163 2.62 9.96 -8.14
N LEU A 164 2.42 11.27 -8.06
CA LEU A 164 3.43 12.21 -7.57
C LEU A 164 3.85 11.92 -6.13
N THR A 165 2.88 11.65 -5.25
CA THR A 165 3.17 11.27 -3.85
C THR A 165 3.77 9.88 -3.74
N GLY A 166 3.40 8.96 -4.63
CA GLY A 166 3.97 7.62 -4.74
C GLY A 166 5.41 7.62 -5.25
N LEU A 167 5.85 8.65 -5.98
CA LEU A 167 7.25 8.74 -6.42
C LEU A 167 8.22 8.70 -5.24
N SER A 168 7.84 9.13 -4.03
CA SER A 168 8.70 8.97 -2.85
C SER A 168 9.04 7.51 -2.51
N GLY A 169 8.41 6.52 -3.15
CA GLY A 169 8.62 5.09 -2.92
C GLY A 169 7.90 4.58 -1.67
N SER A 170 6.93 5.35 -1.17
CA SER A 170 6.00 4.93 -0.12
C SER A 170 4.59 4.99 -0.66
N GLY A 171 3.84 3.89 -0.55
CA GLY A 171 2.43 3.85 -0.93
C GLY A 171 1.50 4.51 0.09
N PHE A 172 2.01 4.80 1.29
CA PHE A 172 1.21 5.33 2.40
C PHE A 172 1.33 6.85 2.58
N SER A 173 2.37 7.47 2.02
CA SER A 173 2.62 8.92 2.15
C SER A 173 1.52 9.76 1.50
N GLY A 174 0.94 9.28 0.40
CA GLY A 174 -0.09 10.00 -0.35
C GLY A 174 -1.52 9.81 0.13
N LEU A 175 -1.81 8.75 0.91
CA LEU A 175 -3.17 8.38 1.33
C LEU A 175 -3.92 9.51 2.05
N PRO A 176 -3.32 10.24 3.00
CA PRO A 176 -3.99 11.35 3.67
C PRO A 176 -4.40 12.47 2.70
N LEU A 177 -3.52 12.79 1.73
CA LEU A 177 -3.75 13.85 0.76
C LEU A 177 -4.85 13.47 -0.23
N VAL A 178 -4.78 12.29 -0.84
CA VAL A 178 -5.81 11.83 -1.79
C VAL A 178 -7.16 11.65 -1.07
N GLY A 179 -7.15 11.23 0.20
CA GLY A 179 -8.35 11.16 1.05
C GLY A 179 -8.96 12.55 1.30
N ALA A 180 -8.15 13.53 1.72
CA ALA A 180 -8.62 14.89 1.96
C ALA A 180 -9.15 15.57 0.68
N LEU A 181 -8.41 15.46 -0.44
CA LEU A 181 -8.86 15.98 -1.74
C LEU A 181 -10.16 15.33 -2.21
N SER A 182 -10.31 14.02 -2.00
CA SER A 182 -11.54 13.33 -2.41
C SER A 182 -12.78 13.88 -1.70
N LYS A 183 -12.66 14.23 -0.41
CA LYS A 183 -13.76 14.85 0.37
C LYS A 183 -14.07 16.24 -0.15
N THR A 184 -13.04 17.05 -0.40
CA THR A 184 -13.19 18.41 -0.93
C THR A 184 -13.87 18.40 -2.30
N PHE A 185 -13.39 17.58 -3.25
CA PHE A 185 -13.97 17.50 -4.59
C PHE A 185 -15.38 16.89 -4.58
N ALA A 186 -15.62 15.90 -3.74
CA ALA A 186 -16.95 15.33 -3.53
C ALA A 186 -17.95 16.37 -3.03
N HIS A 187 -17.56 17.22 -2.08
CA HIS A 187 -18.40 18.30 -1.59
C HIS A 187 -18.71 19.34 -2.68
N THR A 188 -17.70 19.76 -3.45
CA THR A 188 -17.87 20.78 -4.49
C THR A 188 -18.69 20.31 -5.69
N LEU A 189 -18.54 19.03 -6.10
CA LEU A 189 -19.21 18.47 -7.27
C LEU A 189 -20.44 17.62 -6.93
N ASN A 190 -20.75 17.42 -5.65
CA ASN A 190 -21.79 16.53 -5.16
C ASN A 190 -21.67 15.09 -5.72
N ILE A 191 -20.45 14.55 -5.67
CA ILE A 191 -20.10 13.20 -6.16
C ILE A 191 -19.66 12.27 -5.02
N ASN A 192 -19.51 10.98 -5.29
CA ASN A 192 -19.14 9.99 -4.27
C ASN A 192 -17.65 10.09 -3.87
N SER A 193 -17.38 10.58 -2.65
CA SER A 193 -16.03 10.68 -2.09
C SER A 193 -15.31 9.32 -1.98
N SER A 194 -16.01 8.25 -1.64
CA SER A 194 -15.39 6.93 -1.46
C SER A 194 -14.88 6.33 -2.76
N LEU A 195 -15.60 6.52 -3.88
CA LEU A 195 -15.13 6.11 -5.20
C LEU A 195 -13.88 6.89 -5.60
N LEU A 196 -13.88 8.21 -5.42
CA LEU A 196 -12.73 9.05 -5.75
C LEU A 196 -11.53 8.76 -4.83
N ALA A 197 -11.75 8.57 -3.53
CA ALA A 197 -10.72 8.15 -2.59
C ALA A 197 -10.09 6.83 -3.02
N SER A 198 -10.91 5.83 -3.37
CA SER A 198 -10.43 4.50 -3.75
C SER A 198 -9.49 4.51 -4.96
N LEU A 199 -9.75 5.38 -5.96
CA LEU A 199 -8.86 5.58 -7.10
C LEU A 199 -7.51 6.18 -6.68
N GLY A 200 -7.54 7.15 -5.76
CA GLY A 200 -6.31 7.74 -5.22
C GLY A 200 -5.50 6.76 -4.40
N GLU A 201 -6.16 6.02 -3.51
CA GLU A 201 -5.53 5.03 -2.66
C GLU A 201 -4.86 3.93 -3.48
N ILE A 202 -5.56 3.36 -4.46
CA ILE A 202 -4.97 2.33 -5.33
C ILE A 202 -3.79 2.89 -6.13
N THR A 203 -3.86 4.16 -6.56
CA THR A 203 -2.76 4.80 -7.26
C THR A 203 -1.54 4.99 -6.36
N CYS A 204 -1.71 5.49 -5.14
CA CYS A 204 -0.62 5.63 -4.18
C CYS A 204 0.05 4.27 -3.91
N ILE A 205 -0.74 3.23 -3.66
CA ILE A 205 -0.23 1.88 -3.38
C ILE A 205 0.47 1.29 -4.59
N TRP A 206 -0.07 1.42 -5.79
CA TRP A 206 0.54 0.83 -6.98
C TRP A 206 1.77 1.58 -7.45
N VAL A 207 1.83 2.90 -7.25
CA VAL A 207 3.02 3.67 -7.61
C VAL A 207 4.07 3.54 -6.51
N GLY A 208 3.77 4.02 -5.31
CA GLY A 208 4.74 4.07 -4.21
C GLY A 208 4.87 2.81 -3.38
N GLY A 209 3.89 1.91 -3.38
CA GLY A 209 3.85 0.73 -2.50
C GLY A 209 4.66 -0.49 -2.99
N GLY A 210 5.57 -0.33 -3.96
CA GLY A 210 6.44 -1.44 -4.38
C GLY A 210 6.16 -2.04 -5.75
N THR A 211 5.55 -1.31 -6.69
CA THR A 211 5.22 -1.89 -8.01
C THR A 211 6.08 -1.33 -9.14
N ILE A 212 6.20 0.00 -9.26
CA ILE A 212 6.91 0.66 -10.38
C ILE A 212 8.02 1.62 -9.96
N ILE A 213 8.32 1.73 -8.66
CA ILE A 213 9.36 2.62 -8.15
C ILE A 213 10.59 1.80 -7.72
N PRO A 214 11.76 1.94 -8.38
CA PRO A 214 12.91 1.05 -8.15
C PRO A 214 13.38 0.96 -6.70
N TRP A 215 13.41 2.09 -5.98
CA TRP A 215 13.82 2.12 -4.58
C TRP A 215 12.78 1.50 -3.62
N SER A 216 11.53 1.37 -4.04
CA SER A 216 10.47 0.74 -3.24
C SER A 216 10.50 -0.80 -3.31
N VAL A 217 11.13 -1.38 -4.34
CA VAL A 217 11.17 -2.84 -4.55
C VAL A 217 12.45 -3.50 -4.03
N VAL A 218 13.42 -2.72 -3.56
CA VAL A 218 14.75 -3.19 -3.09
C VAL A 218 14.66 -4.33 -2.06
N PRO A 219 13.78 -4.28 -1.03
CA PRO A 219 13.70 -5.36 -0.05
C PRO A 219 13.25 -6.68 -0.67
N VAL A 220 12.30 -6.64 -1.61
CA VAL A 220 11.77 -7.83 -2.29
C VAL A 220 12.82 -8.37 -3.26
N THR A 221 13.44 -7.49 -4.05
CA THR A 221 14.43 -7.86 -5.06
C THR A 221 15.70 -8.44 -4.44
N ALA A 222 16.08 -7.99 -3.23
CA ALA A 222 17.17 -8.56 -2.46
C ALA A 222 16.93 -10.03 -2.05
N ILE A 223 15.68 -10.38 -1.73
CA ILE A 223 15.31 -11.77 -1.36
C ILE A 223 15.33 -12.67 -2.59
N ILE A 224 14.76 -12.22 -3.71
CA ILE A 224 14.65 -13.02 -4.95
C ILE A 224 15.90 -12.93 -5.85
N LYS A 225 16.91 -12.14 -5.46
CA LYS A 225 18.18 -11.93 -6.18
C LYS A 225 17.98 -11.51 -7.65
N VAL A 226 17.20 -10.47 -7.87
CA VAL A 226 16.99 -9.87 -9.20
C VAL A 226 17.24 -8.37 -9.14
N ASP A 227 17.52 -7.75 -10.28
CA ASP A 227 17.69 -6.30 -10.35
C ASP A 227 16.34 -5.59 -10.13
N PRO A 228 16.27 -4.59 -9.23
CA PRO A 228 15.08 -3.75 -9.01
C PRO A 228 14.46 -3.23 -10.32
N ASP A 229 15.30 -2.71 -11.20
CA ASP A 229 14.88 -2.13 -12.48
C ASP A 229 14.20 -3.15 -13.40
N SER A 230 14.63 -4.42 -13.34
CA SER A 230 14.04 -5.48 -14.15
C SER A 230 12.60 -5.79 -13.74
N ILE A 231 12.29 -5.68 -12.45
CA ILE A 231 10.93 -5.89 -11.91
C ILE A 231 10.05 -4.69 -12.25
N VAL A 232 10.55 -3.48 -12.02
CA VAL A 232 9.84 -2.23 -12.33
C VAL A 232 9.45 -2.16 -13.80
N LYS A 233 10.40 -2.40 -14.72
CA LYS A 233 10.11 -2.38 -16.17
C LYS A 233 9.04 -3.39 -16.57
N ARG A 234 8.99 -4.55 -15.90
CA ARG A 234 7.97 -5.59 -16.15
C ARG A 234 6.60 -5.21 -15.58
N ASN A 235 6.57 -4.48 -14.48
CA ASN A 235 5.35 -4.04 -13.81
C ASN A 235 4.76 -2.75 -14.38
N LEU A 236 5.56 -1.95 -15.08
CA LEU A 236 5.16 -0.64 -15.60
C LEU A 236 3.88 -0.72 -16.46
N PHE A 237 3.85 -1.62 -17.45
CA PHE A 237 2.69 -1.78 -18.32
C PHE A 237 1.44 -2.28 -17.58
N PRO A 238 1.48 -3.38 -16.79
CA PRO A 238 0.34 -3.80 -15.98
C PRO A 238 -0.24 -2.71 -15.08
N VAL A 239 0.64 -1.93 -14.44
CA VAL A 239 0.22 -0.86 -13.53
C VAL A 239 -0.44 0.28 -14.28
N ILE A 240 0.18 0.78 -15.36
CA ILE A 240 -0.41 1.84 -16.18
C ILE A 240 -1.78 1.41 -16.72
N ILE A 241 -1.90 0.19 -17.25
CA ILE A 241 -3.17 -0.33 -17.76
C ILE A 241 -4.21 -0.40 -16.65
N GLY A 242 -3.87 -0.94 -15.47
CA GLY A 242 -4.85 -1.03 -14.39
C GLY A 242 -5.22 0.32 -13.79
N LEU A 243 -4.32 1.31 -13.77
CA LEU A 243 -4.66 2.69 -13.39
C LEU A 243 -5.59 3.36 -14.42
N ILE A 244 -5.36 3.14 -15.71
CA ILE A 244 -6.28 3.62 -16.78
C ILE A 244 -7.64 2.95 -16.63
N CYS A 245 -7.69 1.62 -16.42
CA CYS A 245 -8.95 0.91 -16.18
C CYS A 245 -9.65 1.41 -14.90
N GLY A 246 -8.90 1.65 -13.83
CA GLY A 246 -9.42 2.19 -12.58
C GLY A 246 -10.00 3.60 -12.74
N TYR A 247 -9.30 4.46 -13.50
CA TYR A 247 -9.78 5.79 -13.86
C TYR A 247 -11.09 5.70 -14.65
N ILE A 248 -11.14 4.89 -15.71
CA ILE A 248 -12.35 4.71 -16.53
C ILE A 248 -13.51 4.19 -15.67
N ALA A 249 -13.27 3.14 -14.87
CA ALA A 249 -14.29 2.58 -13.99
C ALA A 249 -14.81 3.60 -12.98
N THR A 250 -13.93 4.40 -12.38
CA THR A 250 -14.30 5.46 -11.44
C THR A 250 -15.18 6.51 -12.13
N VAL A 251 -14.77 6.98 -13.31
CA VAL A 251 -15.53 7.97 -14.09
C VAL A 251 -16.90 7.46 -14.53
N LEU A 252 -17.04 6.16 -14.82
CA LEU A 252 -18.33 5.55 -15.17
C LEU A 252 -19.27 5.40 -13.96
N LEU A 253 -18.71 5.20 -12.77
CA LEU A 253 -19.47 5.01 -11.53
C LEU A 253 -19.79 6.33 -10.79
N LEU A 254 -19.06 7.41 -11.10
CA LEU A 254 -19.33 8.79 -10.66
C LEU A 254 -20.35 9.47 -11.57
#